data_AF-A0A6G0VHN5-F1
#
_entry.id   AF-A0A6G0VHN5-F1
#
_cell.length_a   1.000
_cell.length_b   1.000
_cell.length_c   1.000
_cell.angle_alpha   90.00
_cell.angle_beta   90.00
_cell.angle_gamma   90.00
#
_symmetry.space_group_name_H-M   'P 1'
#
loop_
_entity.id
_entity.type
_entity.pdbx_description
1 polymer ?
#
loop_
_entity_poly.entity_id
_entity_poly.type
_entity_poly.pdbx_seq_one_letter_code
_entity_poly.pdbx_strand_id
1 'polypeptide(L)'
;SIKNDDNSKVTVSKSGDRKQHNSCVTENSNLAGSNLDKQLTNIFGDIYDIGSYLKNNITIDENTKYKLLTQHWKPPKNFNFPYSKHIKKGKEEKRFLRVNHLETYFWLVYSKESKGLYCLYCSIFVHTNIGCGNKNHMPLKTLVTEPLIHFAKLLGKQGNLETHEKNQYHIKAIQDGQNFVKSFNNPKTDIINQLDSHRLKIVKENRERLKPIITTIIFLGKQNIPIRGHRDNGSIFDN
;
A
#
# COMPACT_ATOMS: atom_id res chain seq x y z
N SER A 1 -65.71 -22.40 25.69
CA SER A 1 -65.45 -23.36 24.59
C SER A 1 -64.00 -23.22 24.16
N ILE A 2 -63.11 -24.16 24.52
CA ILE A 2 -62.85 -25.44 23.80
C ILE A 2 -62.10 -25.11 22.50
N LYS A 3 -60.89 -25.59 22.15
CA LYS A 3 -59.89 -26.57 22.63
C LYS A 3 -58.56 -26.22 21.88
N ASN A 4 -57.38 -26.31 22.49
CA ASN A 4 -56.39 -27.40 22.34
C ASN A 4 -56.45 -28.23 21.03
N ASP A 5 -55.30 -28.43 20.37
CA ASP A 5 -54.67 -29.76 20.26
C ASP A 5 -53.37 -29.68 19.41
N ASP A 6 -52.24 -29.80 20.10
CA ASP A 6 -51.03 -30.45 19.61
C ASP A 6 -51.30 -31.96 19.56
N ASN A 7 -51.06 -32.63 18.42
CA ASN A 7 -50.61 -34.03 18.43
C ASN A 7 -50.05 -34.51 17.08
N SER A 8 -48.77 -34.85 17.04
CA SER A 8 -48.33 -36.16 16.54
C SER A 8 -46.87 -36.42 16.94
N LYS A 9 -46.76 -36.99 18.14
CA LYS A 9 -45.70 -37.91 18.58
C LYS A 9 -45.67 -39.11 17.60
N VAL A 10 -44.54 -39.76 17.30
CA VAL A 10 -44.18 -41.04 17.94
C VAL A 10 -42.82 -41.56 17.39
N THR A 11 -41.88 -41.74 18.35
CA THR A 11 -40.82 -42.77 18.56
C THR A 11 -39.81 -43.12 17.45
N VAL A 12 -38.49 -42.94 17.64
CA VAL A 12 -37.51 -43.60 18.55
C VAL A 12 -37.24 -45.09 18.22
N SER A 13 -35.99 -45.39 17.84
CA SER A 13 -35.21 -46.48 18.45
C SER A 13 -33.70 -46.28 18.24
N LYS A 14 -32.95 -46.52 19.32
CA LYS A 14 -31.49 -46.36 19.53
C LYS A 14 -30.73 -47.63 19.14
N SER A 15 -29.42 -47.49 18.89
CA SER A 15 -28.27 -48.31 19.39
C SER A 15 -27.14 -48.30 18.33
N GLY A 16 -25.85 -48.25 18.64
CA GLY A 16 -25.11 -48.28 19.90
C GLY A 16 -23.63 -47.89 19.70
N ASP A 17 -22.92 -47.83 20.82
CA ASP A 17 -21.54 -47.37 20.99
C ASP A 17 -20.45 -48.17 20.24
N ARG A 18 -19.39 -47.47 19.83
CA ARG A 18 -18.01 -48.00 19.93
C ARG A 18 -16.96 -46.88 20.01
N LYS A 19 -16.33 -46.74 21.18
CA LYS A 19 -15.07 -46.01 21.38
C LYS A 19 -13.90 -46.78 20.75
N GLN A 20 -12.96 -46.09 20.13
CA GLN A 20 -11.55 -46.45 20.18
C GLN A 20 -10.64 -45.21 20.03
N HIS A 21 -9.68 -45.14 20.95
CA HIS A 21 -8.56 -44.21 21.06
C HIS A 21 -7.59 -44.33 19.88
N ASN A 22 -6.97 -43.22 19.48
CA ASN A 22 -5.55 -43.08 19.09
C ASN A 22 -5.28 -41.58 18.85
N SER A 23 -4.64 -40.87 19.79
CA SER A 23 -3.18 -40.69 19.94
C SER A 23 -2.64 -39.48 19.17
N CYS A 24 -1.97 -38.61 19.94
CA CYS A 24 -1.29 -37.38 19.60
C CYS A 24 -0.26 -37.51 18.47
N VAL A 25 -0.29 -36.56 17.51
CA VAL A 25 0.93 -35.98 16.93
C VAL A 25 0.70 -34.47 16.76
N THR A 26 1.22 -33.70 17.71
CA THR A 26 1.50 -32.28 17.56
C THR A 26 2.74 -32.12 16.68
N GLU A 27 2.60 -31.64 15.46
CA GLU A 27 3.72 -31.09 14.69
C GLU A 27 3.65 -29.55 14.68
N ASN A 28 4.51 -28.99 15.53
CA ASN A 28 4.92 -27.60 15.52
C ASN A 28 5.74 -27.32 14.26
N SER A 29 5.23 -26.48 13.36
CA SER A 29 6.10 -25.80 12.38
C SER A 29 5.49 -24.48 11.90
N ASN A 30 5.42 -23.47 12.78
CA ASN A 30 5.03 -22.11 12.37
C ASN A 30 5.83 -20.99 13.07
N LEU A 31 7.09 -21.23 13.44
CA LEU A 31 7.98 -20.16 13.93
C LEU A 31 8.93 -19.57 12.86
N ALA A 32 9.12 -20.23 11.71
CA ALA A 32 10.10 -19.78 10.71
C ALA A 32 9.55 -18.75 9.69
N GLY A 33 8.25 -18.78 9.37
CA GLY A 33 7.65 -17.89 8.35
C GLY A 33 7.66 -16.40 8.73
N SER A 34 7.52 -16.10 10.03
CA SER A 34 7.36 -14.71 10.50
C SER A 34 8.62 -13.85 10.37
N ASN A 35 9.82 -14.45 10.31
CA ASN A 35 11.07 -13.69 10.26
C ASN A 35 11.46 -13.35 8.80
N LEU A 36 11.23 -14.28 7.87
CA LEU A 36 11.47 -14.04 6.44
C LEU A 36 10.47 -13.00 5.88
N ASP A 37 9.21 -13.06 6.27
CA ASP A 37 8.19 -12.07 5.88
C ASP A 37 8.49 -10.68 6.45
N LYS A 38 9.00 -10.60 7.70
CA LYS A 38 9.45 -9.35 8.31
C LYS A 38 10.71 -8.79 7.64
N GLN A 39 11.65 -9.64 7.23
CA GLN A 39 12.85 -9.22 6.49
C GLN A 39 12.49 -8.75 5.07
N LEU A 40 11.64 -9.48 4.36
CA LEU A 40 11.16 -9.09 3.03
C LEU A 40 10.38 -7.77 3.10
N THR A 41 9.46 -7.62 4.04
CA THR A 41 8.71 -6.37 4.23
C THR A 41 9.62 -5.20 4.63
N ASN A 42 10.72 -5.42 5.36
CA ASN A 42 11.72 -4.37 5.64
C ASN A 42 12.51 -3.99 4.37
N ILE A 43 12.94 -4.98 3.58
CA ILE A 43 13.66 -4.75 2.32
C ILE A 43 12.76 -4.02 1.32
N PHE A 44 11.50 -4.44 1.17
CA PHE A 44 10.52 -3.78 0.29
C PHE A 44 9.99 -2.46 0.85
N GLY A 45 9.93 -2.30 2.18
CA GLY A 45 9.50 -1.06 2.83
C GLY A 45 10.47 0.08 2.56
N ASP A 46 11.78 -0.18 2.61
CA ASP A 46 12.82 0.78 2.23
C ASP A 46 12.76 1.16 0.72
N ILE A 47 12.16 0.31 -0.12
CA ILE A 47 12.00 0.57 -1.58
C ILE A 47 10.90 1.60 -1.87
N TYR A 48 9.91 1.78 -0.99
CA TYR A 48 8.79 2.71 -1.18
C TYR A 48 8.99 4.03 -0.44
N ASP A 49 10.21 4.58 -0.49
CA ASP A 49 10.51 5.95 -0.08
C ASP A 49 10.10 6.95 -1.17
N ILE A 50 9.19 7.87 -0.85
CA ILE A 50 8.65 8.82 -1.84
C ILE A 50 9.72 9.71 -2.48
N GLY A 51 10.77 10.08 -1.73
CA GLY A 51 11.82 10.96 -2.23
C GLY A 51 12.66 10.30 -3.33
N SER A 52 12.82 8.97 -3.27
CA SER A 52 13.50 8.20 -4.32
C SER A 52 12.78 8.29 -5.67
N TYR A 53 11.44 8.38 -5.69
CA TYR A 53 10.66 8.45 -6.93
C TYR A 53 10.51 9.89 -7.46
N LEU A 54 10.63 10.91 -6.60
CA LEU A 54 10.52 12.31 -7.00
C LEU A 54 11.81 12.89 -7.58
N LYS A 55 13.00 12.39 -7.19
CA LYS A 55 14.30 12.96 -7.60
C LYS A 55 14.56 12.92 -9.11
N ASN A 56 13.97 11.98 -9.84
CA ASN A 56 14.34 11.70 -11.24
C ASN A 56 13.32 12.22 -12.27
N ASN A 57 12.29 12.98 -11.87
CA ASN A 57 11.17 13.38 -12.76
C ASN A 57 10.55 12.20 -13.54
N ILE A 58 10.67 10.99 -13.00
CA ILE A 58 10.11 9.78 -13.60
C ILE A 58 8.62 9.78 -13.34
N THR A 59 7.83 9.53 -14.37
CA THR A 59 6.40 9.25 -14.22
C THR A 59 6.21 8.01 -13.36
N ILE A 60 5.63 8.18 -12.18
CA ILE A 60 5.33 7.07 -11.26
C ILE A 60 4.18 6.25 -11.87
N ASP A 61 4.42 4.97 -12.15
CA ASP A 61 3.40 4.07 -12.67
C ASP A 61 2.30 3.77 -11.62
N GLU A 62 1.13 3.31 -12.07
CA GLU A 62 -0.02 3.09 -11.18
C GLU A 62 0.25 2.08 -10.06
N ASN A 63 0.98 1.00 -10.34
CA ASN A 63 1.28 -0.02 -9.32
C ASN A 63 2.23 0.56 -8.26
N THR A 64 3.22 1.33 -8.67
CA THR A 64 4.10 2.04 -7.73
C THR A 64 3.33 3.09 -6.93
N LYS A 65 2.42 3.86 -7.54
CA LYS A 65 1.52 4.78 -6.81
C LYS A 65 0.72 4.02 -5.74
N TYR A 66 0.14 2.88 -6.09
CA TYR A 66 -0.61 2.05 -5.14
C TYR A 66 0.26 1.59 -3.97
N LYS A 67 1.48 1.10 -4.25
CA LYS A 67 2.41 0.67 -3.21
C LYS A 67 2.91 1.82 -2.34
N LEU A 68 3.17 3.00 -2.90
CA LEU A 68 3.49 4.19 -2.11
C LEU A 68 2.32 4.55 -1.17
N LEU A 69 1.08 4.52 -1.64
CA LEU A 69 -0.08 4.86 -0.80
C LEU A 69 -0.35 3.84 0.32
N THR A 70 -0.07 2.56 0.08
CA THR A 70 -0.44 1.47 1.00
C THR A 70 0.73 0.93 1.83
N GLN A 71 1.95 1.04 1.33
CA GLN A 71 3.17 0.40 1.83
C GLN A 71 4.37 1.37 1.80
N HIS A 72 4.16 2.69 1.86
CA HIS A 72 5.26 3.64 1.96
C HIS A 72 6.16 3.34 3.16
N TRP A 73 7.43 3.69 2.99
CA TRP A 73 8.40 3.61 4.05
C TRP A 73 7.96 4.40 5.29
N LYS A 74 8.10 3.76 6.46
CA LYS A 74 7.86 4.40 7.76
C LYS A 74 9.11 4.28 8.62
N PRO A 75 9.50 5.35 9.32
CA PRO A 75 10.66 5.30 10.19
C PRO A 75 10.45 4.30 11.34
N PRO A 76 11.45 3.48 11.69
CA PRO A 76 11.38 2.61 12.86
C PRO A 76 11.29 3.44 14.16
N LYS A 77 10.81 2.82 15.25
CA LYS A 77 10.58 3.52 16.54
C LYS A 77 11.80 4.29 17.05
N ASN A 78 13.01 3.79 16.81
CA ASN A 78 14.27 4.40 17.26
C ASN A 78 14.97 5.21 16.16
N PHE A 79 14.24 5.63 15.13
CA PHE A 79 14.81 6.41 14.04
C PHE A 79 15.28 7.79 14.51
N ASN A 80 16.52 8.15 14.16
CA ASN A 80 17.07 9.45 14.48
C ASN A 80 16.70 10.48 13.40
N PHE A 81 15.69 11.30 13.68
CA PHE A 81 15.26 12.34 12.74
C PHE A 81 16.27 13.50 12.65
N PRO A 82 16.40 14.14 11.48
CA PRO A 82 17.17 15.35 11.35
C PRO A 82 16.54 16.48 12.16
N TYR A 83 17.37 17.47 12.47
CA TYR A 83 16.93 18.75 13.03
C TYR A 83 17.26 19.87 12.06
N SER A 84 16.44 20.92 12.08
CA SER A 84 16.73 22.16 11.37
C SER A 84 17.22 23.20 12.38
N LYS A 85 18.18 24.02 11.97
CA LYS A 85 18.63 25.18 12.75
C LYS A 85 17.69 26.36 12.52
N HIS A 86 17.42 27.13 13.56
CA HIS A 86 16.59 28.33 13.49
C HIS A 86 17.13 29.41 14.41
N ILE A 87 17.36 30.61 13.89
CA ILE A 87 17.83 31.74 14.68
C ILE A 87 16.63 32.43 15.33
N LYS A 88 16.60 32.49 16.66
CA LYS A 88 15.60 33.22 17.43
C LYS A 88 16.30 34.21 18.34
N LYS A 89 16.01 35.51 18.17
CA LYS A 89 16.64 36.60 18.93
C LYS A 89 18.17 36.52 18.94
N GLY A 90 18.78 36.25 17.79
CA GLY A 90 20.24 36.14 17.63
C GLY A 90 20.88 34.84 18.13
N LYS A 91 20.11 33.91 18.73
CA LYS A 91 20.61 32.60 19.17
C LYS A 91 20.16 31.48 18.23
N GLU A 92 21.06 30.58 17.88
CA GLU A 92 20.74 29.38 17.10
C GLU A 92 20.05 28.34 18.00
N GLU A 93 18.82 27.96 17.65
CA GLU A 93 18.06 26.90 18.31
C GLU A 93 17.85 25.73 17.33
N LYS A 94 17.93 24.50 17.84
CA LYS A 94 17.58 23.29 17.07
C LYS A 94 16.08 23.03 17.13
N ARG A 95 15.50 22.69 15.98
CA ARG A 95 14.08 22.31 15.84
C ARG A 95 14.02 20.89 15.32
N PHE A 96 13.34 20.02 16.06
CA PHE A 96 13.33 18.58 15.83
C PHE A 96 12.01 18.11 15.23
N LEU A 97 12.12 17.20 14.28
CA LEU A 97 11.01 16.37 13.82
C LEU A 97 10.85 15.19 14.80
N ARG A 98 9.60 14.81 15.10
CA ARG A 98 9.25 13.69 15.99
C ARG A 98 8.30 12.75 15.27
N VAL A 99 8.30 11.47 15.66
CA VAL A 99 7.39 10.43 15.12
C VAL A 99 5.93 10.85 15.26
N ASN A 100 5.54 11.45 16.40
CA ASN A 100 4.18 11.91 16.63
C ASN A 100 3.65 12.82 15.54
N HIS A 101 4.49 13.65 14.90
CA HIS A 101 4.03 14.50 13.80
C HIS A 101 3.57 13.64 12.60
N LEU A 102 4.25 12.54 12.31
CA LEU A 102 3.86 11.60 11.24
C LEU A 102 2.62 10.79 11.61
N GLU A 103 2.41 10.51 12.90
CA GLU A 103 1.21 9.81 13.39
C GLU A 103 -0.03 10.71 13.39
N THR A 104 0.13 12.00 13.70
CA THR A 104 -0.98 12.98 13.66
C THR A 104 -1.49 13.21 12.23
N TYR A 105 -0.58 13.32 11.27
CA TYR A 105 -0.93 13.65 9.88
C TYR A 105 -0.77 12.42 8.99
N PHE A 106 -1.86 11.71 8.71
CA PHE A 106 -1.86 10.47 7.92
C PHE A 106 -1.28 10.62 6.50
N TRP A 107 -1.30 11.85 5.97
CA TRP A 107 -0.77 12.20 4.65
C TRP A 107 0.72 12.55 4.67
N LEU A 108 1.31 12.74 5.86
CA LEU A 108 2.68 13.21 6.04
C LEU A 108 3.64 12.03 6.13
N VAL A 109 4.65 12.01 5.25
CA VAL A 109 5.68 10.97 5.21
C VAL A 109 7.07 11.60 5.27
N TYR A 110 8.01 10.89 5.89
CA TYR A 110 9.42 11.27 5.88
C TYR A 110 10.15 10.45 4.81
N SER A 111 10.96 11.13 4.01
CA SER A 111 11.89 10.49 3.09
C SER A 111 13.29 10.50 3.69
N LYS A 112 13.90 9.31 3.80
CA LYS A 112 15.30 9.14 4.22
C LYS A 112 16.24 9.65 3.13
N GLU A 113 15.88 9.43 1.87
CA GLU A 113 16.67 9.81 0.68
C GLU A 113 16.74 11.33 0.49
N SER A 114 15.65 12.03 0.77
CA SER A 114 15.57 13.50 0.70
C SER A 114 15.79 14.20 2.05
N LYS A 115 15.91 13.42 3.14
CA LYS A 115 16.07 13.88 4.52
C LYS A 115 15.02 14.90 4.98
N GLY A 116 13.78 14.76 4.51
CA GLY A 116 12.72 15.72 4.82
C GLY A 116 11.32 15.17 4.58
N LEU A 117 10.33 16.03 4.79
CA LEU A 117 8.92 15.64 4.79
C LEU A 117 8.26 15.90 3.44
N TYR A 118 7.36 15.01 3.07
CA TYR A 118 6.46 15.16 1.92
C TYR A 118 5.02 14.90 2.34
N CYS A 119 4.09 15.48 1.59
CA CYS A 119 2.71 15.05 1.57
C CYS A 119 2.54 13.98 0.50
N LEU A 120 2.29 12.75 0.93
CA LEU A 120 2.24 11.57 0.08
C LEU A 120 1.24 11.73 -1.08
N TYR A 121 0.05 12.23 -0.78
CA TYR A 121 -1.00 12.44 -1.77
C TYR A 121 -0.65 13.57 -2.73
N CYS A 122 -0.18 14.71 -2.21
CA CYS A 122 0.14 15.85 -3.07
C CYS A 122 1.29 15.52 -4.02
N SER A 123 2.33 14.84 -3.54
CA SER A 123 3.46 14.41 -4.36
C SER A 123 3.07 13.48 -5.51
N ILE A 124 1.96 12.74 -5.40
CA ILE A 124 1.52 11.76 -6.41
C ILE A 124 0.42 12.32 -7.33
N PHE A 125 -0.51 13.10 -6.78
CA PHE A 125 -1.76 13.48 -7.47
C PHE A 125 -1.87 14.96 -7.84
N VAL A 126 -0.93 15.82 -7.44
CA VAL A 126 -0.91 17.21 -7.91
C VAL A 126 -0.16 17.25 -9.25
N HIS A 127 -0.93 17.27 -10.34
CA HIS A 127 -0.40 17.25 -11.71
C HIS A 127 -0.09 18.67 -12.24
N THR A 128 -0.48 19.71 -11.50
CA THR A 128 -0.26 21.10 -11.87
C THR A 128 0.82 21.69 -10.98
N ASN A 129 1.98 22.03 -11.56
CA ASN A 129 2.99 22.91 -10.96
C ASN A 129 2.47 24.35 -10.71
N ILE A 130 1.15 24.55 -10.72
CA ILE A 130 0.48 25.83 -10.66
C ILE A 130 -0.35 25.81 -9.39
N GLY A 131 0.10 26.53 -8.36
CA GLY A 131 -0.69 26.77 -7.17
C GLY A 131 -1.95 27.59 -7.53
N CYS A 132 -3.10 27.20 -6.99
CA CYS A 132 -4.30 28.04 -6.99
C CYS A 132 -4.16 29.16 -5.95
N GLY A 133 -3.20 30.05 -6.15
CA GLY A 133 -3.15 31.34 -5.47
C GLY A 133 -3.80 32.38 -6.37
N ASN A 134 -4.78 33.12 -5.85
CA ASN A 134 -5.27 34.32 -6.52
C ASN A 134 -4.09 35.30 -6.61
N LYS A 135 -3.59 35.48 -7.84
CA LYS A 135 -2.44 36.31 -8.24
C LYS A 135 -1.09 35.61 -7.99
N ASN A 136 -0.44 35.24 -9.10
CA ASN A 136 0.90 34.69 -9.26
C ASN A 136 0.97 33.15 -9.29
N HIS A 137 1.35 32.61 -10.45
CA HIS A 137 1.75 31.21 -10.69
C HIS A 137 2.99 30.83 -9.86
N MET A 138 2.85 30.75 -8.54
CA MET A 138 3.92 30.29 -7.66
C MET A 138 3.94 28.75 -7.69
N PRO A 139 5.09 28.11 -7.99
CA PRO A 139 5.17 26.66 -8.01
C PRO A 139 4.92 26.06 -6.63
N LEU A 140 4.11 25.00 -6.58
CA LEU A 140 3.89 24.17 -5.39
C LEU A 140 5.16 23.37 -5.10
N LYS A 141 6.02 23.92 -4.24
CA LYS A 141 7.33 23.33 -3.96
C LYS A 141 7.31 22.47 -2.71
N THR A 142 7.22 23.12 -1.56
CA THR A 142 7.37 22.48 -0.25
C THR A 142 6.27 21.45 0.02
N LEU A 143 6.67 20.27 0.51
CA LEU A 143 5.84 19.07 0.74
C LEU A 143 5.31 18.38 -0.52
N VAL A 144 5.49 18.94 -1.72
CA VAL A 144 4.95 18.37 -2.97
C VAL A 144 6.08 17.86 -3.84
N THR A 145 6.87 18.77 -4.40
CA THR A 145 8.03 18.47 -5.24
C THR A 145 9.34 18.52 -4.46
N GLU A 146 9.42 19.44 -3.50
CA GLU A 146 10.58 19.64 -2.63
C GLU A 146 10.25 19.22 -1.19
N PRO A 147 11.20 18.56 -0.48
CA PRO A 147 10.99 18.11 0.88
C PRO A 147 10.94 19.31 1.85
N LEU A 148 10.06 19.28 2.84
CA LEU A 148 10.14 20.21 3.97
C LEU A 148 11.27 19.77 4.92
N ILE A 149 12.36 20.54 4.91
CA ILE A 149 13.56 20.31 5.74
C ILE A 149 13.69 21.29 6.91
N HIS A 150 12.91 22.37 6.91
CA HIS A 150 12.94 23.40 7.96
C HIS A 150 11.73 23.24 8.91
N PHE A 151 12.00 22.91 10.18
CA PHE A 151 11.00 22.52 11.17
C PHE A 151 10.61 23.65 12.14
N ALA A 152 11.07 24.88 11.92
CA ALA A 152 10.84 25.99 12.82
C ALA A 152 9.37 26.42 12.94
N LYS A 153 8.64 26.36 11.83
CA LYS A 153 7.20 26.63 11.74
C LYS A 153 6.45 25.36 11.33
N LEU A 154 6.89 24.20 11.82
CA LEU A 154 6.27 22.93 11.44
C LEU A 154 4.80 22.90 11.85
N LEU A 155 4.52 23.27 13.11
CA LEU A 155 3.19 23.32 13.72
C LEU A 155 2.77 24.76 14.04
N GLY A 156 1.48 24.95 14.30
CA GLY A 156 0.85 26.19 14.74
C GLY A 156 -0.26 26.66 13.80
N LYS A 157 -1.01 27.69 14.20
CA LYS A 157 -2.13 28.22 13.39
C LYS A 157 -1.72 28.64 11.97
N GLN A 158 -0.47 29.06 11.81
CA GLN A 158 0.20 29.40 10.54
C GLN A 158 1.41 28.49 10.27
N GLY A 159 1.39 27.28 10.83
CA GLY A 159 2.41 26.26 10.62
C GLY A 159 2.31 25.66 9.23
N ASN A 160 3.42 25.10 8.74
CA ASN A 160 3.51 24.52 7.41
C ASN A 160 2.52 23.35 7.23
N LEU A 161 2.30 22.53 8.28
CA LEU A 161 1.41 21.37 8.19
C LEU A 161 -0.07 21.78 8.18
N GLU A 162 -0.49 22.64 9.11
CA GLU A 162 -1.87 23.09 9.23
C GLU A 162 -2.31 23.99 8.06
N THR A 163 -1.39 24.78 7.52
CA THR A 163 -1.67 25.58 6.31
C THR A 163 -1.76 24.69 5.08
N HIS A 164 -0.89 23.68 4.95
CA HIS A 164 -0.95 22.71 3.86
C HIS A 164 -2.25 21.91 3.86
N GLU A 165 -2.66 21.41 5.03
CA GLU A 165 -3.88 20.60 5.20
C GLU A 165 -5.16 21.32 4.77
N LYS A 166 -5.20 22.66 4.94
CA LYS A 166 -6.35 23.49 4.55
C LYS A 166 -6.37 23.85 3.07
N ASN A 167 -5.29 23.60 2.33
CA ASN A 167 -5.23 23.98 0.93
C ASN A 167 -6.16 23.13 0.06
N GLN A 168 -6.85 23.78 -0.89
CA GLN A 168 -7.80 23.09 -1.77
C GLN A 168 -7.15 22.00 -2.63
N TYR A 169 -5.92 22.22 -3.11
CA TYR A 169 -5.20 21.21 -3.91
C TYR A 169 -4.89 19.96 -3.07
N HIS A 170 -4.62 20.13 -1.78
CA HIS A 170 -4.34 19.02 -0.87
C HIS A 170 -5.60 18.17 -0.63
N ILE A 171 -6.72 18.84 -0.37
CA ILE A 171 -8.02 18.16 -0.20
C ILE A 171 -8.38 17.36 -1.45
N LYS A 172 -8.20 17.95 -2.65
CA LYS A 172 -8.41 17.25 -3.93
C LYS A 172 -7.45 16.07 -4.10
N ALA A 173 -6.16 16.26 -3.83
CA ALA A 173 -5.17 15.19 -3.95
C ALA A 173 -5.46 13.99 -3.01
N ILE A 174 -5.95 14.25 -1.80
CA ILE A 174 -6.42 13.18 -0.89
C ILE A 174 -7.61 12.44 -1.51
N GLN A 175 -8.62 13.17 -2.01
CA GLN A 175 -9.79 12.56 -2.65
C GLN A 175 -9.39 11.71 -3.85
N ASP A 176 -8.52 12.23 -4.71
CA ASP A 176 -8.00 11.52 -5.89
C ASP A 176 -7.25 10.25 -5.48
N GLY A 177 -6.38 10.34 -4.48
CA GLY A 177 -5.65 9.17 -4.00
C GLY A 177 -6.54 8.11 -3.33
N GLN A 178 -7.55 8.52 -2.57
CA GLN A 178 -8.53 7.59 -2.00
C GLN A 178 -9.36 6.91 -3.09
N ASN A 179 -9.80 7.66 -4.09
CA ASN A 179 -10.54 7.12 -5.24
C ASN A 179 -9.66 6.17 -6.05
N PHE A 180 -8.40 6.53 -6.27
CA PHE A 180 -7.43 5.69 -6.94
C PHE A 180 -7.25 4.35 -6.22
N VAL A 181 -7.01 4.34 -4.90
CA VAL A 181 -6.85 3.09 -4.14
C VAL A 181 -8.10 2.22 -4.19
N LYS A 182 -9.30 2.82 -4.10
CA LYS A 182 -10.57 2.11 -4.23
C LYS A 182 -10.71 1.46 -5.61
N SER A 183 -10.49 2.22 -6.68
CA SER A 183 -10.57 1.74 -8.07
C SER A 183 -9.50 0.70 -8.40
N PHE A 184 -8.29 0.84 -7.86
CA PHE A 184 -7.20 -0.12 -8.06
C PHE A 184 -7.52 -1.49 -7.44
N ASN A 185 -8.07 -1.48 -6.21
CA ASN A 185 -8.50 -2.69 -5.52
C ASN A 185 -9.75 -3.32 -6.14
N ASN A 186 -10.68 -2.50 -6.60
CA ASN A 186 -11.91 -2.94 -7.23
C ASN A 186 -12.16 -2.19 -8.54
N PRO A 187 -11.68 -2.69 -9.68
CA PRO A 187 -11.84 -2.03 -10.97
C PRO A 187 -13.31 -1.71 -11.33
N LYS A 188 -14.28 -2.44 -10.76
CA LYS A 188 -15.72 -2.20 -10.98
C LYS A 188 -16.24 -0.87 -10.42
N THR A 189 -15.53 -0.24 -9.48
CA THR A 189 -15.93 1.07 -8.93
C THR A 189 -15.41 2.24 -9.73
N ASP A 190 -14.53 2.00 -10.70
CA ASP A 190 -14.02 3.05 -11.57
C ASP A 190 -15.14 3.51 -12.52
N ILE A 191 -15.40 4.81 -12.58
CA ILE A 191 -16.51 5.41 -13.35
C ILE A 191 -16.37 5.04 -14.83
N ILE A 192 -15.14 5.02 -15.35
CA ILE A 192 -14.87 4.63 -16.75
C ILE A 192 -15.25 3.16 -16.97
N ASN A 193 -14.99 2.28 -16.01
CA ASN A 193 -15.39 0.88 -16.07
C ASN A 193 -16.91 0.68 -15.91
N GLN A 194 -17.59 1.54 -15.17
CA GLN A 194 -19.06 1.49 -15.05
C GLN A 194 -19.75 1.91 -16.35
N LEU A 195 -19.17 2.86 -17.08
CA LEU A 195 -19.64 3.27 -18.40
C LEU A 195 -19.25 2.24 -19.49
N ASP A 196 -18.08 1.61 -19.37
CA ASP A 196 -17.57 0.64 -20.32
C ASP A 196 -17.56 -0.79 -19.75
N SER A 197 -18.75 -1.41 -19.81
CA SER A 197 -18.96 -2.81 -19.43
C SER A 197 -18.07 -3.80 -20.18
N HIS A 198 -17.61 -3.44 -21.39
CA HIS A 198 -16.73 -4.28 -22.20
C HIS A 198 -15.30 -4.29 -21.67
N ARG A 199 -14.76 -3.13 -21.26
CA ARG A 199 -13.44 -3.05 -20.62
C ARG A 199 -13.37 -3.89 -19.35
N LEU A 200 -14.43 -3.87 -18.51
CA LEU A 200 -14.52 -4.71 -17.31
C LEU A 200 -14.45 -6.21 -17.62
N LYS A 201 -15.14 -6.64 -18.69
CA LYS A 201 -15.15 -8.04 -19.11
C LYS A 201 -13.75 -8.50 -19.51
N ILE A 202 -13.03 -7.71 -20.31
CA ILE A 202 -11.65 -8.00 -20.73
C ILE A 202 -10.72 -8.10 -19.53
N VAL A 203 -10.77 -7.15 -18.59
CA VAL A 203 -9.91 -7.17 -17.39
C VAL A 203 -10.19 -8.43 -16.55
N LYS A 204 -11.46 -8.80 -16.40
CA LYS A 204 -11.85 -10.01 -15.66
C LYS A 204 -11.34 -11.27 -16.36
N GLU A 205 -11.55 -11.40 -17.66
CA GLU A 205 -11.07 -12.54 -18.45
C GLU A 205 -9.54 -12.68 -18.39
N ASN A 206 -8.81 -11.57 -18.52
CA ASN A 206 -7.35 -11.56 -18.42
C ASN A 206 -6.87 -11.99 -17.03
N ARG A 207 -7.52 -11.52 -15.95
CA ARG A 207 -7.19 -11.96 -14.58
C ARG A 207 -7.45 -13.46 -14.39
N GLU A 208 -8.56 -13.98 -14.90
CA GLU A 208 -8.86 -15.41 -14.83
C GLU A 208 -7.87 -16.25 -15.66
N ARG A 209 -7.39 -15.74 -16.80
CA ARG A 209 -6.34 -16.41 -17.62
C ARG A 209 -4.97 -16.40 -16.96
N LEU A 210 -4.61 -15.35 -16.21
CA LEU A 210 -3.31 -15.27 -15.54
C LEU A 210 -3.20 -16.20 -14.33
N LYS A 211 -4.31 -16.49 -13.63
CA LYS A 211 -4.32 -17.40 -12.47
C LYS A 211 -3.68 -18.77 -12.78
N PRO A 212 -4.13 -19.55 -13.78
CA PRO A 212 -3.54 -20.86 -14.05
C PRO A 212 -2.08 -20.77 -14.50
N ILE A 213 -1.67 -19.71 -15.20
CA ILE A 213 -0.28 -19.49 -15.60
C ILE A 213 0.62 -19.34 -14.37
N ILE A 214 0.23 -18.47 -13.42
CA ILE A 214 0.97 -18.26 -12.18
C ILE A 214 0.98 -19.54 -11.33
N THR A 215 -0.16 -20.23 -11.21
CA THR A 215 -0.24 -21.51 -10.49
C THR A 215 0.69 -22.56 -11.09
N THR A 216 0.78 -22.62 -12.43
CA THR A 216 1.68 -23.54 -13.14
C THR A 216 3.14 -23.18 -12.86
N ILE A 217 3.51 -21.90 -12.92
CA ILE A 217 4.87 -21.44 -12.59
C ILE A 217 5.25 -21.81 -11.15
N ILE A 218 4.34 -21.60 -10.19
CA ILE A 218 4.57 -21.98 -8.78
C ILE A 218 4.72 -23.51 -8.64
N PHE A 219 3.87 -24.29 -9.31
CA PHE A 219 3.93 -25.75 -9.28
C PHE A 219 5.27 -26.26 -9.84
N LEU A 220 5.66 -25.77 -11.02
CA LEU A 220 6.94 -26.13 -11.65
C LEU A 220 8.12 -25.77 -10.74
N GLY A 221 8.10 -24.57 -10.13
CA GLY A 221 9.11 -24.15 -9.17
C GLY A 221 9.21 -25.07 -7.94
N LYS A 222 8.08 -25.55 -7.40
CA LYS A 222 8.06 -26.49 -6.26
C LYS A 222 8.58 -27.88 -6.63
N GLN A 223 8.32 -28.33 -7.85
CA GLN A 223 8.80 -29.62 -8.36
C GLN A 223 10.21 -29.54 -8.94
N ASN A 224 10.85 -28.36 -8.90
CA ASN A 224 12.14 -28.09 -9.52
C ASN A 224 12.17 -28.43 -11.03
N ILE A 225 11.03 -28.25 -11.70
CA ILE A 225 10.87 -28.50 -13.14
C ILE A 225 11.19 -27.21 -13.89
N PRO A 226 12.10 -27.24 -14.89
CA PRO A 226 12.42 -26.07 -15.68
C PRO A 226 11.21 -25.59 -16.51
N ILE A 227 11.00 -24.28 -16.57
CA ILE A 227 9.92 -23.64 -17.35
C ILE A 227 10.20 -23.70 -18.86
N ARG A 228 11.46 -23.88 -19.24
CA ARG A 228 11.85 -24.05 -20.65
C ARG A 228 11.77 -25.53 -21.01
N GLY A 229 11.16 -25.82 -22.15
CA GLY A 229 11.16 -27.17 -22.73
C GLY A 229 12.58 -27.67 -23.01
N HIS A 230 12.68 -28.96 -23.28
CA HIS A 230 13.89 -29.58 -23.82
C HIS A 230 14.36 -28.78 -25.04
N ARG A 231 15.68 -28.58 -25.20
CA ARG A 231 16.20 -28.08 -26.47
C ARG A 231 15.93 -29.20 -27.48
N ASP A 232 14.91 -29.05 -28.32
CA ASP A 232 14.65 -29.93 -29.46
C ASP A 232 15.80 -29.78 -30.48
N ASN A 233 16.96 -30.31 -30.12
CA ASN A 233 18.13 -30.44 -30.99
C ASN A 233 18.20 -31.86 -31.57
N GLY A 234 17.07 -32.55 -31.72
CA GLY A 234 17.02 -33.83 -32.43
C GLY A 234 17.21 -33.60 -33.92
N SER A 235 18.25 -34.20 -34.52
CA SER A 235 18.39 -34.26 -35.97
C SER A 235 17.22 -35.03 -36.56
N ILE A 236 16.53 -34.42 -37.52
CA ILE A 236 15.43 -35.05 -38.28
C ILE A 236 15.97 -36.07 -39.31
N PHE A 237 17.23 -36.44 -39.20
CA PHE A 237 17.94 -37.34 -40.09
C PHE A 237 18.70 -38.35 -39.24
N ASP A 238 18.02 -39.38 -38.79
CA ASP A 238 18.66 -40.67 -38.50
C ASP A 238 17.93 -41.71 -39.36
N ASN A 239 18.76 -42.37 -40.21
CA ASN A 239 18.51 -43.30 -41.31
C ASN A 239 17.22 -44.13 -41.33
#